data_AF-H3ABP5-F1
#
_entry.id   AF-H3ABP5-F1
#
_cell.length_a   1.000
_cell.length_b   1.000
_cell.length_c   1.000
_cell.angle_alpha   90.00
_cell.angle_beta   90.00
_cell.angle_gamma   90.00
#
_symmetry.space_group_name_H-M   'P 1'
#
loop_
_entity.id
_entity.type
_entity.pdbx_description
1 polymer ?
#
loop_
_entity_poly.entity_id
_entity_poly.type
_entity_poly.pdbx_seq_one_letter_code
_entity_poly.pdbx_strand_id
1 'polypeptide(L)'
;NSKKAKNMSASDRVKQYPLGVLHSDGGKLFCTYCNVTVDHYRKSFVDRHLDSSTHRKRKVEIQSTTANDSLAKKQKTKSTKSREARNYLNFELTEVCVCANIPLEKLDNKKLHKFLRRHVTNGGVIPSSAQLRFVDKLTSYYDPDSRERTSRFTQ
;
A
#
# COMPACT_ATOMS: atom_id res chain seq x y z
N ASN A 1 7.92 30.35 -36.96
CA ASN A 1 8.17 30.07 -35.52
C ASN A 1 7.75 28.66 -35.14
N SER A 2 8.73 27.76 -35.00
CA SER A 2 8.56 26.37 -34.59
C SER A 2 8.04 26.30 -33.15
N LYS A 3 6.81 25.83 -32.96
CA LYS A 3 6.24 25.56 -31.63
C LYS A 3 6.95 24.33 -31.08
N LYS A 4 8.05 24.53 -30.33
CA LYS A 4 8.67 23.46 -29.53
C LYS A 4 7.60 22.88 -28.60
N ALA A 5 7.18 21.65 -28.87
CA ALA A 5 6.29 20.92 -27.97
C ALA A 5 7.03 20.80 -26.63
N LYS A 6 6.47 21.42 -25.58
CA LYS A 6 6.96 21.20 -24.22
C LYS A 6 6.85 19.69 -23.97
N ASN A 7 7.98 19.02 -23.80
CA ASN A 7 8.03 17.61 -23.41
C ASN A 7 7.33 17.49 -22.06
N MET A 8 6.06 17.09 -22.08
CA MET A 8 5.32 16.84 -20.85
C MET A 8 5.82 15.54 -20.26
N SER A 9 6.23 15.57 -18.99
CA SER A 9 6.59 14.37 -18.27
C SER A 9 5.35 13.53 -17.93
N ALA A 10 5.54 12.24 -17.64
CA ALA A 10 4.46 11.39 -17.14
C ALA A 10 3.83 11.97 -15.86
N SER A 11 4.63 12.55 -14.96
CA SER A 11 4.15 13.17 -13.73
C SER A 11 3.33 14.44 -13.97
N ASP A 12 3.65 15.24 -14.99
CA ASP A 12 2.83 16.39 -15.36
C ASP A 12 1.54 15.98 -16.04
N ARG A 13 1.55 14.85 -16.77
CA ARG A 13 0.34 14.29 -17.36
C ARG A 13 -0.64 13.82 -16.30
N VAL A 14 -0.18 13.19 -15.22
CA VAL A 14 -1.04 12.73 -14.10
C VAL A 14 -1.89 13.88 -13.54
N LYS A 15 -1.31 15.09 -13.41
CA LYS A 15 -2.00 16.27 -12.87
C LYS A 15 -3.18 16.77 -13.73
N GLN A 16 -3.29 16.33 -14.99
CA GLN A 16 -4.36 16.73 -15.91
C GLN A 16 -5.61 15.86 -15.81
N TYR A 17 -5.56 14.77 -15.04
CA TYR A 17 -6.63 13.80 -14.94
C TYR A 17 -7.09 13.63 -13.49
N PRO A 18 -8.31 13.10 -13.26
CA PRO A 18 -8.80 12.87 -11.91
C PRO A 18 -7.85 11.99 -11.10
N LEU A 19 -7.71 12.31 -9.81
CA LEU A 19 -6.84 11.58 -8.89
C LEU A 19 -7.18 10.09 -8.87
N GLY A 20 -6.15 9.25 -8.87
CA GLY A 20 -6.28 7.80 -8.83
C GLY A 20 -6.58 7.13 -10.17
N VAL A 21 -6.86 7.88 -11.25
CA VAL A 21 -7.07 7.29 -12.59
C VAL A 21 -5.74 6.91 -13.25
N LEU A 22 -4.73 7.76 -13.11
CA LEU A 22 -3.39 7.59 -13.64
C LEU A 22 -2.35 7.78 -12.55
N HIS A 23 -1.20 7.11 -12.69
CA HIS A 23 -0.03 7.32 -11.85
C HIS A 23 1.25 7.26 -12.69
N SER A 24 2.31 7.90 -12.22
CA SER A 24 3.62 7.86 -12.88
C SER A 24 4.60 7.04 -12.05
N ASP A 25 5.35 6.16 -12.70
CA ASP A 25 6.43 5.39 -12.09
C ASP A 25 7.58 5.21 -13.10
N GLY A 26 8.82 5.41 -12.66
CA GLY A 26 10.01 5.30 -13.52
C GLY A 26 9.96 6.12 -14.82
N GLY A 27 9.31 7.30 -14.81
CA GLY A 27 9.12 8.15 -16.00
C GLY A 27 8.05 7.66 -16.99
N LYS A 28 7.34 6.58 -16.67
CA LYS A 28 6.23 6.03 -17.47
C LYS A 28 4.90 6.38 -16.81
N LEU A 29 3.85 6.47 -17.62
CA LEU A 29 2.48 6.72 -17.17
C LEU A 29 1.71 5.41 -17.18
N PHE A 30 0.98 5.13 -16.10
CA PHE A 30 0.21 3.91 -15.92
C PHE A 30 -1.25 4.23 -15.64
N CYS A 31 -2.14 3.42 -16.19
CA CYS A 31 -3.55 3.44 -15.82
C CYS A 31 -3.78 2.53 -14.61
N THR A 32 -4.39 3.08 -13.55
CA THR A 32 -4.69 2.34 -12.31
C THR A 32 -5.68 1.19 -12.53
N TYR A 33 -6.70 1.41 -13.38
CA TYR A 33 -7.74 0.40 -13.62
C TYR A 33 -7.31 -0.67 -14.62
N CYS A 34 -6.48 -0.30 -15.59
CA CYS A 34 -6.05 -1.23 -16.63
C CYS A 34 -4.74 -1.94 -16.30
N ASN A 35 -3.96 -1.41 -15.36
CA ASN A 35 -2.60 -1.85 -15.02
C ASN A 35 -1.67 -1.97 -16.24
N VAL A 36 -1.80 -1.03 -17.17
CA VAL A 36 -0.95 -0.96 -18.38
C VAL A 36 -0.27 0.40 -18.47
N THR A 37 0.89 0.42 -19.12
CA THR A 37 1.56 1.66 -19.51
C THR A 37 0.78 2.36 -20.62
N VAL A 38 0.62 3.67 -20.49
CA VAL A 38 -0.02 4.55 -21.47
C VAL A 38 1.01 5.56 -21.94
N ASP A 39 1.03 5.84 -23.25
CA ASP A 39 1.88 6.89 -23.80
C ASP A 39 1.47 8.26 -23.25
N HIS A 40 2.42 8.96 -22.62
CA HIS A 40 2.20 10.25 -21.97
C HIS A 40 2.52 11.46 -22.85
N TYR A 41 3.18 11.26 -23.99
CA TYR A 41 3.63 12.34 -24.87
C TYR A 41 2.44 13.10 -25.47
N ARG A 42 1.37 12.38 -25.83
CA ARG A 42 0.18 12.96 -26.48
C ARG A 42 -1.06 12.73 -25.64
N LYS A 43 -1.74 13.83 -25.26
CA LYS A 43 -3.00 13.80 -24.51
C LYS A 43 -4.06 12.91 -25.15
N SER A 44 -4.18 12.94 -26.48
CA SER A 44 -5.15 12.15 -27.24
C SER A 44 -4.99 10.63 -27.08
N PHE A 45 -3.77 10.13 -26.83
CA PHE A 45 -3.55 8.71 -26.56
C PHE A 45 -4.07 8.31 -25.18
N VAL A 46 -3.88 9.19 -24.20
CA VAL A 46 -4.41 9.01 -22.85
C VAL A 46 -5.94 9.09 -22.86
N ASP A 47 -6.52 10.08 -23.53
CA ASP A 47 -7.97 10.23 -23.64
C ASP A 47 -8.61 9.01 -24.32
N ARG A 48 -8.06 8.58 -25.47
CA ARG A 48 -8.53 7.38 -26.19
C ARG A 48 -8.44 6.12 -25.32
N HIS A 49 -7.40 5.99 -24.49
CA HIS A 49 -7.30 4.88 -23.55
C HIS A 49 -8.43 4.92 -22.52
N LEU A 50 -8.68 6.08 -21.90
CA LEU A 50 -9.71 6.26 -20.88
C LEU A 50 -11.14 6.09 -21.44
N ASP A 51 -11.34 6.43 -22.71
CA ASP A 51 -12.62 6.24 -23.41
C ASP A 51 -12.85 4.83 -23.93
N SER A 52 -11.83 3.98 -23.92
CA SER A 52 -11.96 2.60 -24.39
C SER A 52 -13.00 1.80 -23.59
N SER A 53 -13.74 0.94 -24.27
CA SER A 53 -14.72 0.05 -23.65
C SER A 53 -14.07 -0.85 -22.59
N THR A 54 -12.84 -1.30 -22.82
CA THR A 54 -12.04 -2.07 -21.87
C THR A 54 -11.77 -1.30 -20.58
N HIS A 55 -11.36 -0.02 -20.67
CA HIS A 55 -11.14 0.81 -19.49
C HIS A 55 -12.43 1.01 -18.70
N ARG A 56 -13.52 1.37 -19.40
CA ARG A 56 -14.83 1.61 -18.76
C ARG A 56 -15.34 0.37 -18.02
N LYS A 57 -15.23 -0.82 -18.63
CA LYS A 57 -15.60 -2.10 -17.98
C LYS A 57 -14.77 -2.36 -16.71
N ARG A 58 -13.44 -2.30 -16.81
CA ARG A 58 -12.54 -2.52 -15.66
C ARG A 58 -12.74 -1.51 -14.54
N LYS A 59 -13.01 -0.24 -14.89
CA LYS A 59 -13.32 0.81 -13.91
C LYS A 59 -14.58 0.45 -13.11
N VAL A 60 -15.64 -0.02 -13.77
CA VAL A 60 -16.89 -0.42 -13.10
C VAL A 60 -16.67 -1.66 -12.22
N GLU A 61 -15.96 -2.68 -12.71
CA GLU A 61 -15.63 -3.90 -11.92
C GLU A 61 -14.82 -3.59 -10.65
N ILE A 62 -13.83 -2.72 -10.76
CA ILE A 62 -13.00 -2.31 -9.61
C ILE A 62 -13.82 -1.43 -8.65
N GLN A 63 -14.72 -0.58 -9.15
CA GLN A 63 -15.57 0.25 -8.29
C GLN A 63 -16.67 -0.54 -7.59
N SER A 64 -17.27 -1.55 -8.24
CA SER A 64 -18.29 -2.42 -7.64
C SER A 64 -17.71 -3.38 -6.59
N THR A 65 -16.48 -3.84 -6.78
CA THR A 65 -15.73 -4.58 -5.76
C THR A 65 -15.28 -3.67 -4.62
N THR A 66 -14.82 -2.44 -4.90
CA THR A 66 -14.40 -1.48 -3.87
C THR A 66 -15.57 -0.96 -3.02
N ALA A 67 -16.81 -0.89 -3.54
CA ALA A 67 -17.98 -0.54 -2.74
C ALA A 67 -18.23 -1.55 -1.60
N ASN A 68 -18.04 -2.84 -1.86
CA ASN A 68 -18.09 -3.90 -0.85
C ASN A 68 -16.83 -3.96 0.03
N ASP A 69 -15.70 -3.42 -0.45
CA ASP A 69 -14.38 -3.43 0.22
C ASP A 69 -14.03 -2.08 0.88
N SER A 70 -15.02 -1.19 1.03
CA SER A 70 -14.89 0.18 1.60
C SER A 70 -14.42 0.21 3.07
N LEU A 71 -14.26 -0.94 3.72
CA LEU A 71 -13.64 -1.06 5.04
C LEU A 71 -12.14 -1.42 5.02
N ALA A 72 -11.54 -1.81 3.88
CA ALA A 72 -10.21 -2.43 3.88
C ALA A 72 -9.07 -1.63 3.20
N LYS A 73 -9.33 -0.47 2.57
CA LYS A 73 -8.26 0.20 1.77
C LYS A 73 -8.14 1.71 1.93
N LYS A 74 -7.96 2.16 3.17
CA LYS A 74 -7.23 3.40 3.45
C LYS A 74 -5.92 3.06 4.17
N GLN A 75 -4.86 2.76 3.41
CA GLN A 75 -3.46 3.03 3.78
C GLN A 75 -2.52 2.62 2.64
N LYS A 76 -2.36 3.49 1.64
CA LYS A 76 -1.20 3.45 0.76
C LYS A 76 -0.64 4.87 0.60
N THR A 77 -0.10 5.38 1.70
CA THR A 77 0.79 6.56 1.87
C THR A 77 1.31 6.40 3.33
N LYS A 78 2.59 6.41 3.72
CA LYS A 78 3.82 7.13 3.31
C LYS A 78 5.06 6.44 3.93
N SER A 79 6.24 6.68 3.35
CA SER A 79 7.59 6.60 3.96
C SER A 79 8.21 5.21 4.26
N THR A 80 9.46 5.01 3.84
CA THR A 80 10.31 3.85 4.19
C THR A 80 10.44 3.67 5.71
N LYS A 81 10.50 4.77 6.48
CA LYS A 81 10.49 4.76 7.96
C LYS A 81 9.25 4.08 8.55
N SER A 82 8.10 4.16 7.88
CA SER A 82 6.86 3.48 8.32
C SER A 82 6.88 1.98 8.01
N ARG A 83 7.66 1.53 7.03
CA ARG A 83 7.77 0.11 6.67
C ARG A 83 8.64 -0.65 7.66
N GLU A 84 9.78 -0.08 8.05
CA GLU A 84 10.68 -0.69 9.04
C GLU A 84 10.00 -0.84 10.40
N ALA A 85 9.35 0.22 10.91
CA ALA A 85 8.61 0.16 12.17
C ALA A 85 7.49 -0.91 12.16
N ARG A 86 6.79 -1.08 11.03
CA ARG A 86 5.79 -2.16 10.87
C ARG A 86 6.42 -3.54 10.82
N ASN A 87 7.57 -3.68 10.18
CA ASN A 87 8.29 -4.96 10.14
C ASN A 87 8.81 -5.35 11.52
N TYR A 88 9.32 -4.39 12.29
CA TYR A 88 9.76 -4.59 13.67
C TYR A 88 8.61 -5.04 14.58
N LEU A 89 7.47 -4.32 14.54
CA LEU A 89 6.27 -4.73 15.28
C LEU A 89 5.78 -6.13 14.91
N ASN A 90 5.80 -6.47 13.62
CA ASN A 90 5.41 -7.81 13.18
C ASN A 90 6.37 -8.88 13.72
N PHE A 91 7.68 -8.59 13.78
CA PHE A 91 8.66 -9.50 14.35
C PHE A 91 8.43 -9.70 15.85
N GLU A 92 8.34 -8.63 16.64
CA GLU A 92 8.09 -8.72 18.09
C GLU A 92 6.79 -9.49 18.38
N LEU A 93 5.73 -9.24 17.62
CA LEU A 93 4.47 -9.96 17.79
C LEU A 93 4.60 -11.45 17.45
N THR A 94 5.31 -11.80 16.37
CA THR A 94 5.59 -13.21 16.03
C THR A 94 6.42 -13.88 17.12
N GLU A 95 7.48 -13.24 17.62
CA GLU A 95 8.33 -13.76 18.70
C GLU A 95 7.51 -14.05 19.96
N VAL A 96 6.70 -13.08 20.41
CA VAL A 96 5.82 -13.26 21.58
C VAL A 96 4.85 -14.43 21.38
N CYS A 97 4.22 -14.54 20.21
CA CYS A 97 3.31 -15.65 19.93
C CYS A 97 4.02 -17.00 19.94
N VAL A 98 5.22 -17.10 19.35
CA VAL A 98 6.01 -18.33 19.33
C VAL A 98 6.45 -18.71 20.75
N CYS A 99 7.01 -17.77 21.51
CA CYS A 99 7.45 -18.01 22.90
C CYS A 99 6.30 -18.41 23.82
N ALA A 100 5.10 -17.85 23.59
CA ALA A 100 3.90 -18.20 24.37
C ALA A 100 3.16 -19.44 23.84
N ASN A 101 3.67 -20.10 22.80
CA ASN A 101 3.01 -21.21 22.09
C ASN A 101 1.57 -20.86 21.65
N ILE A 102 1.38 -19.62 21.18
CA ILE A 102 0.12 -19.11 20.65
C ILE A 102 0.16 -19.19 19.12
N PRO A 103 -0.71 -19.99 18.48
CA PRO A 103 -0.78 -20.05 17.03
C PRO A 103 -1.15 -18.69 16.42
N LEU A 104 -0.43 -18.25 15.39
CA LEU A 104 -0.63 -16.94 14.75
C LEU A 104 -2.06 -16.78 14.19
N GLU A 105 -2.70 -17.87 13.77
CA GLU A 105 -4.09 -17.90 13.29
C GLU A 105 -5.08 -17.40 14.34
N LYS A 106 -4.73 -17.47 15.64
CA LYS A 106 -5.57 -16.94 16.71
C LYS A 106 -5.65 -15.43 16.70
N LEU A 107 -4.68 -14.73 16.13
CA LEU A 107 -4.75 -13.28 15.92
C LEU A 107 -5.85 -12.91 14.93
N ASP A 108 -6.16 -13.77 13.94
CA ASP A 108 -7.25 -13.53 12.99
C ASP A 108 -8.65 -13.78 13.58
N ASN A 109 -8.74 -14.11 14.88
CA ASN A 109 -10.01 -14.30 15.56
C ASN A 109 -10.76 -12.96 15.68
N LYS A 110 -11.93 -12.87 15.04
CA LYS A 110 -12.77 -11.66 15.02
C LYS A 110 -13.17 -11.16 16.42
N LYS A 111 -13.40 -12.07 17.39
CA LYS A 111 -13.76 -11.68 18.77
C LYS A 111 -12.56 -11.06 19.48
N LEU A 112 -11.37 -11.66 19.32
CA LEU A 112 -10.12 -11.12 19.86
C LEU A 112 -9.84 -9.73 19.25
N HIS A 113 -9.92 -9.60 17.93
CA HIS A 113 -9.77 -8.32 17.24
C HIS A 113 -10.74 -7.26 17.76
N LYS A 114 -12.01 -7.62 17.94
CA LYS A 114 -13.04 -6.70 18.46
C LYS A 114 -12.73 -6.27 19.90
N PHE A 115 -12.29 -7.20 20.74
CA PHE A 115 -11.89 -6.92 22.11
C PHE A 115 -10.69 -5.96 22.15
N LEU A 116 -9.62 -6.28 21.43
CA LEU A 116 -8.41 -5.46 21.39
C LEU A 116 -8.68 -4.06 20.83
N ARG A 117 -9.45 -3.94 19.73
CA ARG A 117 -9.82 -2.62 19.20
C ARG A 117 -10.66 -1.79 20.16
N ARG A 118 -11.48 -2.43 20.99
CA ARG A 118 -12.36 -1.73 21.94
C ARG A 118 -11.62 -1.28 23.19
N HIS A 119 -10.63 -2.05 23.64
CA HIS A 119 -9.99 -1.85 24.93
C HIS A 119 -8.53 -1.36 24.85
N VAL A 120 -7.89 -1.44 23.68
CA VAL A 120 -6.52 -0.94 23.45
C VAL A 120 -6.60 0.39 22.70
N THR A 121 -6.77 1.48 23.44
CA THR A 121 -6.64 2.84 22.92
C THR A 121 -5.15 3.09 22.63
N ASN A 122 -4.79 3.40 21.38
CA ASN A 122 -3.41 3.59 20.87
C ASN A 122 -2.68 2.35 20.33
N GLY A 123 -3.31 1.18 20.25
CA GLY A 123 -2.66 -0.06 19.78
C GLY A 123 -2.37 -0.15 18.27
N GLY A 124 -2.67 0.87 17.49
CA GLY A 124 -2.49 0.84 16.03
C GLY A 124 -3.33 -0.25 15.33
N VAL A 125 -2.86 -0.69 14.15
CA VAL A 125 -3.49 -1.78 13.40
C VAL A 125 -2.89 -3.10 13.84
N ILE A 126 -3.73 -4.04 14.29
CA ILE A 126 -3.31 -5.40 14.63
C ILE A 126 -3.00 -6.16 13.32
N PRO A 127 -1.76 -6.68 13.13
CA PRO A 127 -1.40 -7.46 11.96
C PRO A 127 -2.17 -8.79 11.89
N SER A 128 -2.52 -9.23 10.68
CA SER A 128 -3.10 -10.55 10.45
C SER A 128 -2.03 -11.65 10.45
N SER A 129 -2.44 -12.90 10.66
CA SER A 129 -1.51 -14.04 10.61
C SER A 129 -0.78 -14.13 9.27
N ALA A 130 -1.45 -13.77 8.17
CA ALA A 130 -0.83 -13.71 6.85
C ALA A 130 0.33 -12.69 6.82
N GLN A 131 0.16 -11.51 7.42
CA GLN A 131 1.21 -10.49 7.48
C GLN A 131 2.41 -10.94 8.33
N LEU A 132 2.16 -11.73 9.37
CA LEU A 132 3.19 -12.26 10.26
C LEU A 132 4.00 -13.42 9.66
N ARG A 133 3.38 -14.26 8.82
CA ARG A 133 4.09 -15.35 8.12
C ARG A 133 5.10 -14.87 7.08
N PHE A 134 4.94 -13.66 6.54
CA PHE A 134 5.94 -13.06 5.65
C PHE A 134 7.19 -12.57 6.39
N VAL A 135 7.17 -12.54 7.73
CA VAL A 135 8.29 -12.07 8.57
C VAL A 135 9.40 -13.11 8.69
N ASP A 136 9.13 -14.38 8.42
CA ASP A 136 10.19 -15.42 8.33
C ASP A 136 11.23 -15.12 7.24
N LYS A 137 10.93 -14.23 6.27
CA LYS A 137 11.90 -13.76 5.27
C LYS A 137 12.68 -12.51 5.70
N LEU A 138 12.29 -11.87 6.81
CA LEU A 138 12.85 -10.62 7.31
C LEU A 138 14.03 -10.82 8.29
N THR A 139 14.31 -12.05 8.70
CA THR A 139 15.56 -12.42 9.41
C THR A 139 16.82 -12.03 8.65
N SER A 140 16.75 -11.90 7.32
CA SER A 140 17.86 -11.39 6.49
C SER A 140 18.16 -9.89 6.68
N TYR A 141 17.30 -9.14 7.37
CA TYR A 141 17.42 -7.69 7.57
C TYR A 141 17.78 -7.29 9.00
N TYR A 142 17.90 -8.25 9.92
CA TYR A 142 18.18 -7.97 11.33
C TYR A 142 19.66 -8.23 11.63
N ASP A 143 20.40 -7.15 11.88
CA ASP A 143 21.74 -7.18 12.44
C ASP A 143 21.61 -7.28 13.99
N PRO A 144 21.97 -8.41 14.60
CA PRO A 144 21.83 -8.62 16.03
C PRO A 144 22.70 -7.68 16.89
N ASP A 145 23.62 -6.93 16.28
CA ASP A 145 24.53 -6.02 17.00
C ASP A 145 24.07 -4.54 17.02
N SER A 146 22.86 -4.24 16.54
CA SER A 146 22.28 -2.90 16.64
C SER A 146 21.79 -2.61 18.07
N ARG A 147 22.76 -2.36 18.96
CA ARG A 147 22.60 -1.86 20.34
C ARG A 147 22.06 -0.42 20.40
N GLU A 148 21.01 -0.11 19.66
CA GLU A 148 20.17 1.09 19.90
C GLU A 148 18.73 0.66 20.15
N ARG A 149 18.56 -0.18 21.16
CA ARG A 149 17.26 -0.51 21.72
C ARG A 149 16.83 0.66 22.62
N THR A 150 15.66 1.20 22.33
CA THR A 150 14.89 2.17 23.15
C THR A 150 15.53 3.55 23.42
N SER A 151 15.23 4.55 22.59
CA SER A 151 15.31 5.96 23.01
C SER A 151 14.37 6.94 22.27
N ARG A 152 13.79 6.60 21.10
CA ARG A 152 13.13 7.62 20.25
C ARG A 152 11.61 7.53 20.11
N PHE A 153 10.89 7.14 21.17
CA PHE A 153 9.42 7.26 21.18
C PHE A 153 8.83 7.88 22.46
N THR A 154 9.64 8.57 23.24
CA THR A 154 9.15 9.52 24.26
C THR A 154 9.92 10.84 24.13
N GLN A 155 9.41 11.73 23.29
CA GLN A 155 9.29 13.16 23.60
C GLN A 155 8.23 13.79 22.69
#